data_AF-A0A7U9N4F4-F1
#
_entry.id   AF-A0A7U9N4F4-F1
#
_cell.length_a   1.000
_cell.length_b   1.000
_cell.length_c   1.000
_cell.angle_alpha   90.00
_cell.angle_beta   90.00
_cell.angle_gamma   90.00
#
_symmetry.space_group_name_H-M   'P 1'
#
loop_
_entity.id
_entity.type
_entity.pdbx_description
1 polymer ?
#
loop_
_entity_poly.entity_id
_entity_poly.type
_entity_poly.pdbx_seq_one_letter_code
_entity_poly.pdbx_strand_id
1 'polypeptide(L)' 'MDKLIEYSYIWEEDREKYVLLDEEGGKSIWLIKEGELMFLLIEDDVLANAIIERMLMAGNKVYNSIMELQEDRDAK' A
#
# COMPACT_ATOMS: atom_id res chain seq x y z
N MET A 1 -6.37 20.92 -6.71
CA MET A 1 -6.98 19.80 -5.95
C MET A 1 -5.90 19.30 -5.01
N ASP A 2 -6.22 18.97 -3.77
CA ASP A 2 -5.21 18.40 -2.85
C ASP A 2 -4.80 17.02 -3.41
N LYS A 3 -3.53 16.84 -3.77
CA LYS A 3 -3.05 15.58 -4.36
C LYS A 3 -3.40 14.38 -3.48
N LEU A 4 -3.46 14.58 -2.16
CA LEU A 4 -3.86 13.52 -1.24
C LEU A 4 -5.27 12.99 -1.52
N ILE A 5 -6.21 13.85 -1.91
CA ILE A 5 -7.59 13.43 -2.25
C ILE A 5 -7.61 12.54 -3.50
N GLU A 6 -6.72 12.80 -4.46
CA GLU A 6 -6.61 12.01 -5.70
C GLU A 6 -6.22 10.55 -5.41
N TYR A 7 -5.53 10.29 -4.30
CA TYR A 7 -5.12 8.94 -3.87
C TYR A 7 -6.05 8.32 -2.81
N SER A 8 -7.13 8.98 -2.41
CA SER A 8 -7.98 8.52 -1.29
C SER A 8 -8.59 7.14 -1.49
N TYR A 9 -8.84 6.74 -2.73
CA TYR A 9 -9.34 5.41 -3.08
C TYR A 9 -8.45 4.26 -2.55
N ILE A 10 -7.15 4.51 -2.32
CA ILE A 10 -6.19 3.53 -1.79
C ILE A 10 -6.59 3.03 -0.38
N TRP A 11 -7.15 3.90 0.46
CA TRP A 11 -7.48 3.56 1.85
C TRP A 11 -8.99 3.60 2.14
N GLU A 12 -9.80 4.27 1.31
CA GLU A 12 -11.26 4.33 1.46
C GLU A 12 -11.98 3.20 0.70
N GLU A 13 -11.64 2.96 -0.57
CA GLU A 13 -12.42 2.10 -1.47
C GLU A 13 -11.76 0.74 -1.72
N ASP A 14 -10.48 0.74 -2.12
CA ASP A 14 -9.74 -0.45 -2.54
C ASP A 14 -8.74 -0.93 -1.48
N ARG A 15 -9.03 -0.67 -0.21
CA ARG A 15 -8.17 -0.95 0.95
C ARG A 15 -7.63 -2.38 1.01
N GLU A 16 -8.39 -3.36 0.55
CA GLU A 16 -7.98 -4.77 0.57
C GLU A 16 -6.97 -5.13 -0.53
N LYS A 17 -6.92 -4.33 -1.60
CA LYS A 17 -6.01 -4.49 -2.73
C LYS A 17 -4.71 -3.73 -2.50
N TYR A 18 -4.80 -2.56 -1.86
CA TYR A 18 -3.65 -1.72 -1.52
C TYR A 18 -3.12 -2.04 -0.14
N VAL A 19 -1.87 -2.51 -0.09
CA VAL A 19 -1.24 -3.01 1.13
C VAL A 19 0.09 -2.31 1.37
N LEU A 20 0.55 -2.37 2.61
CA LEU A 20 1.84 -1.85 3.01
C LEU A 20 2.83 -3.00 3.18
N LEU A 21 4.05 -2.81 2.69
CA LEU A 21 5.18 -3.67 2.99
C LEU A 21 6.17 -2.89 3.87
N ASP A 22 6.43 -3.40 5.06
CA ASP A 22 7.33 -2.83 6.06
C ASP A 22 8.69 -3.54 6.02
N GLU A 23 9.69 -2.91 5.37
CA GLU A 23 11.06 -3.42 5.31
C GLU A 23 12.00 -2.51 6.13
N GLU A 24 13.25 -2.93 6.33
CA GLU A 24 14.23 -2.16 7.14
C GLU A 24 14.45 -0.71 6.67
N GLY A 25 14.05 -0.37 5.43
CA GLY A 25 14.11 0.97 4.86
C GLY A 25 12.85 1.83 4.98
N GLY A 26 11.77 1.29 5.56
CA GLY A 26 10.48 1.96 5.70
C GLY A 26 9.33 1.21 5.00
N LYS A 27 8.18 1.88 4.94
CA LYS A 27 6.96 1.32 4.36
C LYS A 27 6.82 1.67 2.89
N SER A 28 6.43 0.70 2.09
CA SER A 28 6.11 0.89 0.68
C SER A 28 4.67 0.49 0.37
N ILE A 29 4.09 1.11 -0.66
CA ILE A 29 2.72 0.87 -1.09
C ILE A 29 2.73 -0.16 -2.23
N TRP A 30 1.96 -1.23 -2.05
CA TRP A 30 1.82 -2.31 -3.01
C TRP A 30 0.36 -2.51 -3.39
N LEU A 31 0.13 -2.93 -4.63
CA LEU A 31 -1.18 -3.28 -5.17
C LEU A 31 -1.20 -4.76 -5.54
N ILE A 32 -2.19 -5.49 -5.02
CA ILE A 32 -2.53 -6.85 -5.42
C ILE A 32 -3.65 -6.77 -6.46
N LYS A 33 -3.37 -7.11 -7.71
CA LYS A 33 -4.36 -7.12 -8.80
C LYS A 33 -4.14 -8.31 -9.71
N GLU A 34 -5.20 -9.10 -9.93
CA GLU A 34 -5.21 -10.21 -10.90
C GLU A 34 -4.05 -11.22 -10.70
N GLY A 35 -3.67 -11.48 -9.45
CA GLY A 35 -2.54 -12.38 -9.13
C GLY A 35 -1.16 -11.76 -9.31
N GLU A 36 -1.08 -10.47 -9.66
CA GLU A 36 0.16 -9.72 -9.77
C GLU A 36 0.37 -8.80 -8.56
N LEU A 37 1.64 -8.60 -8.21
CA LEU A 37 2.08 -7.61 -7.23
C LEU A 37 2.72 -6.45 -7.98
N MET A 38 2.17 -5.26 -7.80
CA MET A 38 2.73 -4.03 -8.35
C MET A 38 3.16 -3.10 -7.23
N PHE A 39 4.35 -2.52 -7.39
CA PHE A 39 4.83 -1.46 -6.51
C PHE A 39 4.36 -0.10 -7.00
N LEU A 40 3.81 0.72 -6.10
CA LEU A 40 3.39 2.08 -6.42
C LEU A 40 4.48 3.08 -6.00
N LEU A 41 5.19 3.62 -7.00
CA LEU A 41 6.18 4.68 -6.77
C LEU A 41 5.51 6.06 -6.74
N ILE A 42 5.74 6.82 -5.68
CA ILE A 42 5.32 8.21 -5.54
C ILE A 42 6.59 9.04 -5.35
N GLU A 43 6.94 9.87 -6.33
CA GLU A 43 8.20 10.64 -6.34
C GLU A 43 8.27 11.73 -5.26
N ASP A 44 7.12 12.17 -4.76
CA ASP A 44 7.01 13.15 -3.69
C ASP A 44 6.97 12.44 -2.34
N ASP A 45 8.11 12.43 -1.64
CA ASP A 45 8.26 11.75 -0.34
C ASP A 45 7.26 12.25 0.72
N VAL A 46 6.89 13.53 0.70
CA VAL A 46 5.94 14.10 1.66
C VAL A 46 4.55 13.53 1.40
N LEU A 47 4.16 13.45 0.12
CA LEU A 47 2.90 12.84 -0.28
C LEU A 47 2.88 11.34 -0.01
N ALA A 48 3.96 10.62 -0.30
CA ALA A 48 4.08 9.19 -0.06
C ALA A 48 3.87 8.85 1.42
N ASN A 49 4.55 9.59 2.30
CA ASN A 49 4.41 9.44 3.75
C ASN A 49 2.98 9.75 4.22
N ALA A 50 2.35 10.81 3.71
CA ALA A 50 0.97 11.15 4.04
C ALA A 50 -0.01 10.03 3.63
N ILE A 51 0.19 9.41 2.47
CA ILE A 51 -0.65 8.28 2.01
C ILE A 51 -0.44 7.06 2.91
N ILE A 52 0.81 6.72 3.25
CA ILE A 52 1.12 5.61 4.17
C ILE A 52 0.44 5.82 5.52
N GLU A 53 0.49 7.04 6.08
CA GLU A 53 -0.20 7.36 7.34
C GLU A 53 -1.70 7.13 7.24
N ARG A 54 -2.33 7.56 6.13
CA ARG A 54 -3.77 7.33 5.90
C ARG A 54 -4.10 5.86 5.78
N MET A 55 -3.27 5.08 5.08
CA MET A 55 -3.43 3.64 4.97
C MET A 55 -3.34 2.94 6.34
N LEU A 56 -2.39 3.34 7.19
CA LEU A 56 -2.27 2.82 8.55
C LEU A 56 -3.51 3.16 9.40
N MET A 57 -3.98 4.41 9.34
CA MET A 57 -5.19 4.84 10.07
C MET A 57 -6.45 4.10 9.60
N ALA A 58 -6.55 3.82 8.30
CA ALA A 58 -7.67 3.09 7.71
C ALA A 58 -7.59 1.57 7.95
N GLY A 59 -6.47 1.07 8.46
CA GLY A 59 -6.26 -0.36 8.73
C GLY A 59 -5.97 -1.18 7.47
N ASN A 60 -5.32 -0.60 6.46
CA ASN A 60 -4.76 -1.38 5.36
C ASN A 60 -3.83 -2.48 5.91
N LYS A 61 -3.79 -3.63 5.22
CA LYS A 61 -2.94 -4.74 5.65
C LYS A 61 -1.47 -4.36 5.52
N VAL A 62 -0.68 -4.74 6.53
CA VAL A 62 0.77 -4.52 6.59
C VAL A 62 1.44 -5.88 6.62
N TYR A 63 2.41 -6.09 5.74
CA TYR A 63 3.26 -7.28 5.68
C TYR A 63 4.68 -6.90 6.10
N ASN A 64 5.37 -7.82 6.76
CA ASN A 64 6.74 -7.60 7.28
C ASN A 64 7.83 -8.10 6.31
N SER A 65 7.42 -8.75 5.21
CA SER A 65 8.32 -9.20 4.17
C SER A 65 7.58 -9.42 2.86
N ILE A 66 8.30 -9.31 1.73
CA ILE A 66 7.74 -9.62 0.41
C ILE A 66 7.26 -11.08 0.32
N MET A 67 7.88 -11.99 1.09
CA MET A 67 7.50 -13.40 1.15
C MET A 67 6.11 -13.58 1.77
N GLU A 68 5.85 -12.93 2.90
CA GLU A 68 4.53 -12.94 3.57
C GLU A 68 3.43 -12.40 2.63
N LEU A 69 3.75 -11.34 1.88
CA LEU A 69 2.84 -10.77 0.88
C LEU A 69 2.54 -11.73 -0.28
N GLN A 70 3.57 -12.40 -0.80
CA GLN A 70 3.43 -13.38 -1.88
C GLN A 70 2.62 -14.60 -1.45
N GLU A 71 2.87 -15.12 -0.25
CA GLU A 71 2.11 -16.25 0.31
C GLU A 71 0.63 -15.92 0.47
N ASP A 72 0.28 -14.74 0.99
CA ASP A 72 -1.13 -14.34 1.15
C ASP A 72 -1.82 -14.09 -0.19
N ARG A 73 -1.09 -13.61 -1.20
CA ARG A 73 -1.61 -13.49 -2.56
C ARG A 73 -1.90 -14.86 -3.15
N ASP A 74 -0.96 -15.81 -3.04
CA ASP A 74 -1.07 -17.13 -3.65
C ASP A 74 -2.10 -18.04 -2.94
N ALA A 75 -2.50 -17.68 -1.72
CA ALA A 75 -3.56 -18.34 -0.97
C ALA A 75 -4.99 -17.93 -1.39
N LYS A 76 -5.15 -16.87 -2.19
CA LYS A 76 -6.44 -16.30 -2.62
C LYS A 76 -6.80 -16.69 -4.05
#